data_AF-A0A496WQM0-F1
#
_entry.id   AF-A0A496WQM0-F1
#
_cell.length_a   1.000
_cell.length_b   1.000
_cell.length_c   1.000
_cell.angle_alpha   90.00
_cell.angle_beta   90.00
_cell.angle_gamma   90.00
#
_symmetry.space_group_name_H-M   'P 1'
#
loop_
_entity.id
_entity.type
_entity.pdbx_description
1 polymer ?
#
loop_
_entity_poly.entity_id
_entity_poly.type
_entity_poly.pdbx_seq_one_letter_code
_entity_poly.pdbx_strand_id
1 'polypeptide(L)'
;MKLLYSDAQKSHLSWAIPVVAFFLCLLIFLSLSRVLLLTWQFDRVSETGGAAFILLQGLRFDLILLAGLLIIPVTLLPLLVTNRWSMKPTIWLFKAYLLVITAVLVFLELATPNFIIQYDFRPNILMVE
;
A
#
# COMPACT_ATOMS: atom_id res chain seq x y z
N MET A 1 -18.47 -25.05 -26.73
CA MET A 1 -19.32 -25.07 -25.50
C MET A 1 -18.56 -24.90 -24.17
N LYS A 2 -17.23 -24.63 -24.17
CA LYS A 2 -16.45 -24.32 -22.95
C LYS A 2 -16.16 -22.81 -22.76
N LEU A 3 -16.44 -22.00 -23.79
CA LEU A 3 -16.17 -20.56 -23.80
C LEU A 3 -17.30 -19.70 -23.19
N LEU A 4 -18.54 -20.21 -23.13
CA LEU A 4 -19.68 -19.46 -22.58
C LEU A 4 -19.87 -19.64 -21.05
N TYR A 5 -19.17 -20.60 -20.44
CA TYR A 5 -19.25 -20.84 -18.99
C TYR A 5 -18.25 -19.99 -18.19
N SER A 6 -17.21 -19.45 -18.86
CA SER A 6 -16.19 -18.62 -18.20
C SER A 6 -16.66 -17.19 -17.91
N ASP A 7 -17.72 -16.71 -18.58
CA ASP A 7 -18.24 -15.35 -18.39
C ASP A 7 -19.35 -15.27 -17.33
N ALA A 8 -20.08 -16.37 -17.09
CA ALA A 8 -21.14 -16.42 -16.07
C ALA A 8 -20.59 -16.45 -14.63
N GLN A 9 -19.31 -16.80 -14.45
CA GLN A 9 -18.60 -16.79 -13.16
C GLN A 9 -17.68 -15.58 -12.98
N LYS A 10 -17.80 -14.54 -13.82
CA LYS A 10 -17.34 -13.18 -13.48
C LYS A 10 -18.28 -12.62 -12.42
N SER A 11 -18.09 -13.14 -11.22
CA SER A 11 -18.78 -12.85 -9.98
C SER A 11 -19.00 -11.35 -9.78
N HIS A 12 -20.09 -11.02 -9.09
CA HIS A 12 -20.47 -9.72 -8.52
C HIS A 12 -19.31 -8.94 -7.85
N LEU A 13 -18.14 -9.56 -7.65
CA LEU A 13 -16.91 -9.01 -7.10
C LEU A 13 -15.95 -8.37 -8.13
N SER A 14 -16.31 -8.32 -9.42
CA SER A 14 -15.44 -7.81 -10.49
C SER A 14 -15.07 -6.33 -10.34
N TRP A 15 -15.85 -5.55 -9.58
CA TRP A 15 -15.54 -4.15 -9.22
C TRP A 15 -14.36 -4.02 -8.25
N ALA A 16 -14.06 -5.05 -7.44
CA ALA A 16 -13.01 -5.01 -6.42
C ALA A 16 -11.64 -5.43 -6.97
N ILE A 17 -11.59 -6.12 -8.12
CA ILE A 17 -10.36 -6.59 -8.78
C ILE A 17 -9.28 -5.50 -8.90
N PRO A 18 -9.55 -4.30 -9.44
CA PRO A 18 -8.53 -3.26 -9.59
C PRO A 18 -8.00 -2.77 -8.23
N VAL A 19 -8.84 -2.75 -7.20
CA VAL A 19 -8.45 -2.31 -5.84
C VAL A 19 -7.54 -3.36 -5.20
N VAL A 20 -7.88 -4.64 -5.33
CA VAL A 20 -7.06 -5.75 -4.82
C VAL A 20 -5.72 -5.82 -5.56
N ALA A 21 -5.72 -5.66 -6.88
CA ALA A 21 -4.49 -5.63 -7.67
C ALA A 21 -3.57 -4.47 -7.24
N PHE A 22 -4.14 -3.29 -7.01
CA PHE A 22 -3.41 -2.13 -6.51
C PHE A 22 -2.84 -2.36 -5.10
N PHE A 23 -3.63 -2.94 -4.20
CA PHE A 23 -3.18 -3.32 -2.85
C PHE A 23 -1.99 -4.27 -2.89
N LEU A 24 -2.07 -5.34 -3.68
CA LEU A 24 -0.99 -6.31 -3.82
C LEU A 24 0.27 -5.68 -4.42
N CYS A 25 0.12 -4.79 -5.40
CA CYS A 25 1.24 -4.08 -6.01
C CYS A 25 1.98 -3.20 -4.98
N LEU A 26 1.25 -2.42 -4.17
CA LEU A 26 1.83 -1.62 -3.10
C LEU A 26 2.47 -2.47 -2.01
N LEU A 27 1.86 -3.59 -1.64
CA LEU A 27 2.40 -4.50 -0.63
C LEU A 27 3.72 -5.10 -1.08
N ILE A 28 3.81 -5.53 -2.35
CA ILE A 28 5.06 -6.03 -2.94
C ILE A 28 6.12 -4.92 -2.96
N PHE A 29 5.74 -3.71 -3.37
CA PHE A 29 6.65 -2.57 -3.42
C PHE A 29 7.25 -2.24 -2.03
N LEU A 30 6.40 -2.11 -1.01
CA LEU A 30 6.83 -1.85 0.38
C LEU A 30 7.68 -2.99 0.94
N SER A 31 7.30 -4.24 0.65
CA SER A 31 8.06 -5.42 1.08
C SER A 31 9.46 -5.45 0.44
N LEU A 32 9.57 -5.17 -0.86
CA LEU A 32 10.86 -5.09 -1.56
C LEU A 32 11.73 -3.97 -1.03
N SER A 33 11.16 -2.78 -0.83
CA SER A 33 11.87 -1.63 -0.23
C SER A 33 12.45 -1.99 1.14
N ARG A 34 11.67 -2.70 1.98
CA ARG A 34 12.14 -3.15 3.29
C ARG A 34 13.24 -4.20 3.22
N VAL A 35 13.15 -5.17 2.31
CA VAL A 35 14.21 -6.17 2.11
C VAL A 35 15.50 -5.47 1.67
N LEU A 36 15.43 -4.50 0.76
CA LEU A 36 16.59 -3.71 0.34
C LEU A 36 17.22 -2.95 1.52
N LEU A 37 16.41 -2.28 2.34
CA LEU A 37 16.89 -1.58 3.54
C LEU A 37 17.53 -2.54 4.56
N LEU A 38 16.97 -3.73 4.74
CA LEU A 38 17.52 -4.75 5.62
C LEU A 38 18.82 -5.34 5.09
N THR A 39 18.94 -5.56 3.78
CA THR A 39 20.20 -6.00 3.18
C THR A 39 21.28 -4.93 3.30
N TRP A 40 20.89 -3.65 3.28
CA TRP A 40 21.82 -2.55 3.46
C TRP A 40 22.27 -2.37 4.92
N GLN A 41 21.39 -2.61 5.88
CA GLN A 41 21.68 -2.56 7.32
C GLN A 41 21.99 -3.94 7.94
N PHE A 42 22.41 -4.90 7.10
CA PHE A 42 22.53 -6.30 7.51
C PHE A 42 23.54 -6.49 8.64
N ASP A 43 24.66 -5.76 8.62
CA ASP A 43 25.68 -5.81 9.67
C ASP A 43 25.07 -5.49 11.05
N ARG A 44 24.27 -4.42 11.15
CA ARG A 44 23.61 -4.00 12.40
C ARG A 44 22.53 -4.97 12.88
N VAL A 45 21.80 -5.57 11.95
CA VAL A 45 20.69 -6.48 12.28
C VAL A 45 21.20 -7.87 12.64
N SER A 46 22.34 -8.28 12.08
CA SER A 46 22.98 -9.56 12.38
C SER A 46 23.42 -9.67 13.84
N GLU A 47 23.85 -8.56 14.45
CA GLU A 47 24.27 -8.49 15.86
C GLU A 47 23.13 -8.73 16.85
N THR A 48 21.89 -8.40 16.46
CA THR A 48 20.70 -8.55 17.31
C THR A 48 19.93 -9.85 17.07
N GLY A 49 20.25 -10.60 16.01
CA GLY A 49 19.52 -11.83 15.63
C GLY A 49 18.04 -11.62 15.26
N GLY A 50 17.60 -10.37 15.14
CA GLY A 50 16.19 -9.98 15.04
C GLY A 50 15.64 -9.82 13.62
N ALA A 51 16.38 -10.18 12.58
CA ALA A 51 16.02 -9.90 11.18
C ALA A 51 14.61 -10.40 10.80
N ALA A 52 14.29 -11.64 11.18
CA ALA A 52 12.98 -12.24 10.90
C ALA A 52 11.85 -11.54 11.67
N PHE A 53 12.11 -11.13 12.92
CA PHE A 53 11.14 -10.38 13.72
C PHE A 53 10.84 -9.02 13.10
N ILE A 54 11.87 -8.30 12.64
CA ILE A 54 11.73 -7.00 11.96
C ILE A 54 10.93 -7.15 10.66
N LEU A 55 11.20 -8.20 9.86
CA LEU A 55 10.45 -8.48 8.63
C LEU A 55 8.98 -8.79 8.90
N LEU A 56 8.69 -9.69 9.85
CA LEU A 56 7.32 -10.09 10.17
C LEU A 56 6.53 -8.95 10.79
N GLN A 57 7.13 -8.20 11.72
CA GLN A 57 6.50 -7.07 12.35
C GLN A 57 6.27 -5.94 11.34
N GLY A 58 7.24 -5.71 10.46
CA GLY A 58 7.11 -4.78 9.34
C GLY A 58 5.96 -5.16 8.41
N LEU A 59 5.89 -6.42 7.94
CA LEU A 59 4.82 -6.86 7.05
C LEU A 59 3.43 -6.65 7.69
N ARG A 60 3.32 -6.91 9.01
CA ARG A 60 2.09 -6.65 9.76
C ARG A 60 1.72 -5.16 9.73
N PHE A 61 2.68 -4.27 9.93
CA PHE A 61 2.43 -2.83 9.84
C PHE A 61 2.04 -2.38 8.43
N ASP A 62 2.66 -2.94 7.38
CA ASP A 62 2.31 -2.61 6.00
C ASP A 62 0.88 -3.04 5.67
N LEU A 63 0.46 -4.23 6.14
CA LEU A 63 -0.92 -4.70 6.00
C LEU A 63 -1.91 -3.76 6.70
N ILE A 64 -1.62 -3.32 7.93
CA ILE A 64 -2.47 -2.39 8.68
C ILE A 64 -2.53 -1.03 7.97
N LEU A 65 -1.39 -0.51 7.52
CA LEU A 65 -1.29 0.76 6.83
C LEU A 65 -2.10 0.74 5.53
N LEU A 66 -1.88 -0.27 4.68
CA LEU A 66 -2.58 -0.39 3.41
C LEU A 66 -4.08 -0.65 3.61
N ALA A 67 -4.46 -1.45 4.61
CA ALA A 67 -5.86 -1.68 4.94
C ALA A 67 -6.56 -0.40 5.43
N GLY A 68 -5.93 0.35 6.33
CA GLY A 68 -6.45 1.62 6.83
C GLY A 68 -6.56 2.69 5.73
N LEU A 69 -5.67 2.64 4.75
CA LEU A 69 -5.67 3.59 3.64
C LEU A 69 -6.72 3.26 2.57
N LEU A 70 -6.98 1.98 2.34
CA LEU A 70 -8.00 1.53 1.38
C LEU A 70 -9.42 1.49 1.95
N ILE A 71 -9.61 1.48 3.28
CA ILE A 71 -10.96 1.44 3.86
C ILE A 71 -11.77 2.69 3.51
N ILE A 72 -11.13 3.86 3.48
CA ILE A 72 -11.76 5.14 3.14
C ILE A 72 -12.32 5.11 1.72
N PRO A 73 -11.50 4.85 0.68
CA PRO A 73 -12.00 4.89 -0.67
C PRO A 73 -12.91 3.69 -1.01
N VAL A 74 -12.74 2.52 -0.37
CA VAL A 74 -13.62 1.36 -0.57
C VAL A 74 -15.02 1.59 0.00
N THR A 75 -15.15 2.28 1.14
CA THR A 75 -16.47 2.58 1.75
C THR A 75 -17.19 3.72 1.04
N LEU A 76 -16.46 4.70 0.51
CA LEU A 76 -17.04 5.84 -0.21
C LEU A 76 -17.50 5.48 -1.63
N LEU A 77 -16.79 4.58 -2.34
CA LEU A 77 -17.13 4.17 -3.70
C LEU A 77 -18.59 3.72 -3.90
N PRO A 78 -19.12 2.73 -3.16
CA PRO A 78 -20.50 2.27 -3.34
C PRO A 78 -21.53 3.35 -2.96
N LEU A 79 -21.22 4.21 -1.98
CA LEU A 79 -22.11 5.29 -1.57
C LEU A 79 -22.29 6.33 -2.67
N LEU A 80 -21.19 6.73 -3.33
CA LEU A 80 -21.19 7.76 -4.37
C LEU A 80 -21.67 7.27 -5.74
N VAL A 81 -21.56 5.97 -6.03
CA VAL A 81 -22.01 5.36 -7.30
C VAL A 81 -23.55 5.29 -7.42
N THR A 82 -24.29 5.43 -6.32
CA THR A 82 -25.76 5.44 -6.30
C THR A 82 -26.37 6.49 -7.23
N ASN A 83 -25.67 7.60 -7.50
CA ASN A 83 -26.13 8.65 -8.41
C ASN A 83 -25.35 8.65 -9.73
N ARG A 84 -26.04 8.32 -10.84
CA ARG A 84 -25.49 8.24 -12.20
C ARG A 84 -24.80 9.51 -12.71
N TRP A 85 -25.16 10.69 -12.19
CA TRP A 85 -24.53 11.97 -12.53
C TRP A 85 -23.19 12.19 -11.80
N SER A 86 -22.94 11.48 -10.69
CA SER A 86 -21.75 11.64 -9.85
C SER A 86 -20.62 10.65 -10.17
N MET A 87 -20.83 9.70 -11.10
CA MET A 87 -19.88 8.62 -11.35
C MET A 87 -18.53 9.09 -11.89
N LYS A 88 -18.53 9.99 -12.89
CA LYS A 88 -17.29 10.51 -13.52
C LYS A 88 -16.38 11.25 -12.53
N PRO A 89 -16.85 12.24 -11.75
CA PRO A 89 -16.00 12.92 -10.78
C PRO A 89 -15.54 11.98 -9.65
N THR A 90 -16.39 11.06 -9.20
CA THR A 90 -16.03 10.08 -8.16
C THR A 90 -14.85 9.19 -8.57
N ILE A 91 -14.88 8.66 -9.79
CA ILE A 91 -13.78 7.83 -10.31
C ILE A 91 -12.49 8.64 -10.44
N TRP A 92 -12.59 9.90 -10.91
CA TRP A 92 -11.43 10.77 -11.02
C TRP A 92 -10.80 11.10 -9.66
N LEU A 93 -11.63 11.45 -8.67
CA LEU A 93 -11.20 11.68 -7.28
C LEU A 93 -10.56 10.45 -6.67
N PHE A 94 -11.12 9.26 -6.89
CA PHE A 94 -10.54 8.00 -6.43
C PHE A 94 -9.15 7.75 -7.04
N LYS A 95 -8.99 7.97 -8.36
CA LYS A 95 -7.68 7.84 -9.02
C LYS A 95 -6.67 8.86 -8.50
N ALA A 96 -7.09 10.11 -8.30
CA ALA A 96 -6.25 11.15 -7.72
C ALA A 96 -5.81 10.79 -6.29
N TYR A 97 -6.74 10.30 -5.46
CA TYR A 97 -6.47 9.84 -4.10
C TYR A 97 -5.42 8.72 -4.06
N LEU A 98 -5.58 7.68 -4.89
CA LEU A 98 -4.61 6.58 -4.97
C LEU A 98 -3.22 7.07 -5.45
N LEU A 99 -3.19 8.00 -6.40
CA LEU A 99 -1.93 8.58 -6.90
C LEU A 99 -1.22 9.37 -5.82
N VAL A 100 -1.94 10.26 -5.11
CA VAL A 100 -1.37 11.07 -4.01
C VAL A 100 -0.82 10.18 -2.92
N ILE A 101 -1.58 9.16 -2.51
CA ILE A 101 -1.13 8.17 -1.52
C ILE A 101 0.14 7.46 -1.95
N THR A 102 0.19 7.00 -3.20
CA THR A 102 1.36 6.28 -3.72
C THR A 102 2.57 7.20 -3.72
N ALA A 103 2.40 8.45 -4.18
CA ALA A 103 3.46 9.44 -4.19
C ALA A 103 3.98 9.74 -2.77
N VAL A 104 3.08 9.89 -1.79
CA VAL A 104 3.45 10.12 -0.38
C VAL A 104 4.20 8.90 0.19
N LEU A 105 3.74 7.68 -0.05
CA LEU A 105 4.41 6.47 0.43
C LEU A 105 5.80 6.30 -0.17
N VAL A 106 5.93 6.51 -1.48
CA VAL A 106 7.23 6.47 -2.16
C VAL A 106 8.16 7.55 -1.61
N PHE A 107 7.66 8.77 -1.42
CA PHE A 107 8.45 9.86 -0.84
C PHE A 107 8.97 9.52 0.57
N LEU A 108 8.11 8.98 1.44
CA LEU A 108 8.50 8.57 2.79
C LEU A 108 9.55 7.45 2.77
N GLU A 109 9.41 6.44 1.90
CA GLU A 109 10.43 5.39 1.81
C GLU A 109 11.74 5.90 1.21
N LEU A 110 11.71 6.87 0.29
CA LEU A 110 12.93 7.51 -0.21
C LEU A 110 13.64 8.37 0.84
N ALA A 111 12.90 8.93 1.79
CA ALA A 111 13.47 9.65 2.92
C ALA A 111 13.99 8.73 4.03
N THR A 112 13.53 7.48 4.07
CA THR A 112 13.88 6.51 5.11
C THR A 112 15.39 6.23 5.25
N PRO A 113 16.19 6.09 4.18
CA PRO A 113 17.64 5.95 4.28
C PRO A 113 18.31 7.12 5.02
N ASN A 114 17.90 8.36 4.73
CA ASN A 114 18.48 9.55 5.33
C ASN A 114 18.13 9.65 6.83
N PHE A 115 16.89 9.29 7.18
CA PHE A 115 16.43 9.24 8.56
C PHE A 115 17.11 8.13 9.38
N ILE A 116 17.35 6.96 8.79
CA ILE A 116 18.08 5.87 9.46
C ILE A 116 19.51 6.30 9.78
N ILE A 117 20.21 7.01 8.88
CA ILE A 117 21.58 7.46 9.11
C ILE A 117 21.66 8.48 10.26
N GLN A 118 20.72 9.41 10.33
CA GLN A 118 20.77 10.52 11.29
C GLN A 118 20.11 10.20 12.64
N TYR A 119 19.05 9.40 12.65
CA TYR A 119 18.19 9.21 13.80
C TYR A 119 17.92 7.73 14.14
N ASP A 120 18.43 6.76 13.39
CA ASP A 120 18.18 5.31 13.54
C ASP A 120 16.68 4.91 13.50
N PHE A 121 15.77 5.83 13.15
CA PHE A 121 14.32 5.61 13.07
C PHE A 121 13.78 5.92 11.68
N ARG A 122 12.60 5.37 11.36
CA ARG A 122 11.84 5.75 10.16
C ARG A 122 11.31 7.19 10.27
N PRO A 123 11.02 7.84 9.13
CA PRO A 123 10.34 9.13 9.06
C PRO A 123 9.14 9.21 10.00
N ASN A 124 9.21 10.14 10.95
CA ASN A 124 8.15 10.41 11.92
C ASN A 124 8.00 11.95 12.06
N ILE A 125 7.29 12.41 13.08
CA ILE A 125 7.04 13.84 13.41
C ILE A 125 8.28 14.74 13.31
N LEU A 126 9.48 14.19 13.51
CA LEU A 126 10.79 14.84 13.35
C LEU A 126 11.07 15.37 11.93
N MET A 127 10.30 14.97 10.91
CA MET A 127 10.39 15.57 9.57
C MET A 127 9.95 17.03 9.50
N VAL A 128 9.18 17.49 10.50
CA VAL A 128 8.50 18.79 10.49
C VAL A 128 9.21 19.82 11.37
N GLU A 129 10.19 19.40 12.17
CA GLU A 129 11.05 20.28 12.98
C GLU A 129 12.27 20.80 12.19
#